data_AF-A0A496QU28-F1
#
_entry.id   AF-A0A496QU28-F1
#
_cell.length_a   1.000
_cell.length_b   1.000
_cell.length_c   1.000
_cell.angle_alpha   90.00
_cell.angle_beta   90.00
_cell.angle_gamma   90.00
#
_symmetry.space_group_name_H-M   'P 1'
#
loop_
_entity.id
_entity.type
_entity.pdbx_description
1 polymer ?
#
loop_
_entity_poly.entity_id
_entity_poly.type
_entity_poly.pdbx_seq_one_letter_code
_entity_poly.pdbx_strand_id
1 'polypeptide(L)'
;MDFLTAEQVYGDMITLKRTNPRHLNAAGKVPGEETQRGTGFQALVTQALNEVNDLQQQSTSLVQQMLVDPESVDVHDITIAMAKANTSLSITKSIVERVIRAYSDIINIR
;
A
#
# COMPACT_ATOMS: atom_id res chain seq x y z
N MET A 1 14.59 67.39 12.71
CA MET A 1 14.91 65.95 12.73
C MET A 1 13.59 65.24 12.51
N ASP A 2 13.31 64.88 11.27
CA ASP A 2 12.02 64.33 10.86
C ASP A 2 12.06 62.82 11.11
N PHE A 3 11.30 62.38 12.11
CA PHE A 3 11.31 61.00 12.56
C PHE A 3 10.29 60.21 11.75
N LEU A 4 10.76 59.20 11.02
CA LEU A 4 9.90 58.28 10.27
C LEU A 4 8.89 57.62 11.21
N THR A 5 7.60 57.83 10.97
CA THR A 5 6.52 57.18 11.72
C THR A 5 6.33 55.74 11.26
N ALA A 6 6.00 54.82 12.17
CA ALA A 6 5.93 53.37 11.91
C ALA A 6 5.00 52.95 10.74
N GLU A 7 4.07 53.80 10.34
CA GLU A 7 3.20 53.59 9.17
C GLU A 7 3.89 53.81 7.81
N GLN A 8 5.10 54.38 7.78
CA GLN A 8 5.84 54.68 6.55
C GLN A 8 6.88 53.61 6.19
N VAL A 9 7.07 52.60 7.04
CA VAL A 9 8.08 51.55 6.83
C VAL A 9 7.39 50.29 6.30
N TYR A 10 7.22 50.23 4.98
CA TYR A 10 6.92 48.98 4.29
C TYR A 10 8.25 48.35 3.84
N GLY A 11 8.58 47.19 4.40
CA GLY A 11 9.73 46.40 3.97
C GLY A 11 9.54 45.89 2.54
N ASP A 12 10.65 45.62 1.86
CA ASP A 12 10.61 45.10 0.48
C ASP A 12 9.92 43.73 0.46
N MET A 13 8.74 43.66 -0.15
CA MET A 13 7.96 42.42 -0.25
C MET A 13 8.57 41.53 -1.33
N ILE A 14 9.54 40.69 -0.94
CA ILE A 14 10.16 39.73 -1.86
C ILE A 14 9.12 38.64 -2.19
N THR A 15 8.50 38.78 -3.36
CA THR A 15 7.65 37.73 -3.91
C THR A 15 8.54 36.62 -4.45
N LEU A 16 8.62 35.50 -3.73
CA LEU A 16 9.34 34.31 -4.17
C LEU A 16 8.64 33.70 -5.39
N LYS A 17 9.09 34.08 -6.59
CA LYS A 17 8.66 33.43 -7.83
C LYS A 17 9.30 32.05 -7.91
N ARG A 18 8.45 31.02 -8.01
CA ARG A 18 8.90 29.63 -8.14
C ARG A 18 9.67 29.44 -9.44
N THR A 19 10.91 28.99 -9.35
CA THR A 19 11.79 28.69 -10.50
C THR A 19 11.65 27.24 -10.99
N ASN A 20 11.24 26.30 -10.13
CA ASN A 20 11.06 24.89 -10.47
C ASN A 20 9.73 24.33 -9.96
N PRO A 21 8.95 23.61 -10.79
CA PRO A 21 7.65 23.04 -10.41
C PRO A 21 7.69 22.03 -9.25
N ARG A 22 8.86 21.44 -8.93
CA ARG A 22 9.04 20.52 -7.79
C ARG A 22 9.29 21.20 -6.44
N HIS A 23 9.37 22.53 -6.40
CA HIS A 23 9.57 23.26 -5.14
C HIS A 23 8.25 23.41 -4.38
N LEU A 24 8.36 23.43 -3.04
CA LEU A 24 7.24 23.64 -2.13
C LEU A 24 6.53 24.96 -2.48
N ASN A 25 5.20 24.92 -2.55
CA ASN A 25 4.40 26.11 -2.72
C ASN A 25 4.32 26.92 -1.40
N ALA A 26 3.68 28.09 -1.44
CA ALA A 26 3.49 28.94 -0.26
C ALA A 26 2.71 28.25 0.89
N ALA A 27 2.04 27.13 0.61
CA ALA A 27 1.36 26.28 1.59
C ALA A 27 2.21 25.09 2.06
N GLY A 28 3.52 25.05 1.72
CA GLY A 28 4.44 23.99 2.12
C GLY A 28 4.23 22.64 1.43
N LYS A 29 3.57 22.61 0.26
CA LYS A 29 3.26 21.37 -0.48
C LYS A 29 3.92 21.36 -1.85
N VAL A 30 4.44 20.21 -2.27
CA VAL A 30 4.90 20.00 -3.65
C VAL A 30 3.65 19.81 -4.55
N PRO A 31 3.47 20.60 -5.62
CA PRO A 31 2.38 20.35 -6.55
C PRO A 31 2.65 19.06 -7.33
N GLY A 32 1.81 18.04 -7.12
CA GLY A 32 1.97 16.71 -7.72
C GLY A 32 2.09 15.58 -6.70
N GLU A 33 2.29 15.89 -5.41
CA GLU A 33 1.89 14.96 -4.35
C GLU A 33 0.36 15.04 -4.23
N GLU A 34 -0.32 14.32 -5.14
CA GLU A 34 -1.56 13.72 -4.72
C GLU A 34 -1.21 12.95 -3.46
N THR A 35 -1.70 13.43 -2.32
CA THR A 35 -1.84 12.57 -1.16
C THR A 35 -2.65 11.41 -1.69
N GLN A 36 -1.98 10.31 -2.05
CA GLN A 36 -2.63 9.07 -2.39
C GLN A 36 -3.53 8.85 -1.18
N ARG A 37 -4.82 9.14 -1.32
CA ARG A 37 -5.83 8.79 -0.34
C ARG A 37 -5.76 7.28 -0.39
N GLY A 38 -4.90 6.76 0.48
CA GLY A 38 -4.38 5.42 0.37
C GLY A 38 -5.55 4.49 0.16
N THR A 39 -5.38 3.53 -0.73
CA THR A 39 -6.15 2.29 -0.69
C THR A 39 -6.29 1.93 0.79
N GLY A 40 -7.49 2.07 1.34
CA GLY A 40 -7.69 1.94 2.78
C GLY A 40 -7.16 0.57 3.22
N PHE A 41 -6.76 0.43 4.49
CA PHE A 41 -6.27 -0.85 5.01
C PHE A 41 -7.20 -2.01 4.64
N GLN A 42 -8.53 -1.79 4.71
CA GLN A 42 -9.53 -2.74 4.22
C GLN A 42 -9.29 -3.15 2.75
N ALA A 43 -9.11 -2.20 1.84
CA ALA A 43 -8.90 -2.48 0.42
C ALA A 43 -7.62 -3.30 0.19
N LEU A 44 -6.54 -2.95 0.88
CA LEU A 44 -5.28 -3.71 0.82
C LEU A 44 -5.44 -5.14 1.35
N VAL A 45 -6.16 -5.31 2.46
CA VAL A 45 -6.44 -6.65 3.02
C VAL A 45 -7.32 -7.45 2.07
N THR A 46 -8.40 -6.87 1.55
CA THR A 46 -9.27 -7.54 0.58
C THR A 46 -8.50 -7.94 -0.68
N GLN A 47 -7.64 -7.06 -1.19
CA GLN A 47 -6.78 -7.37 -2.33
C GLN A 47 -5.82 -8.53 -2.03
N ALA A 48 -5.15 -8.51 -0.87
CA ALA A 48 -4.24 -9.58 -0.47
C ALA A 48 -4.97 -10.93 -0.29
N LEU A 49 -6.20 -10.92 0.25
CA LEU A 49 -7.02 -12.13 0.37
C LEU A 49 -7.41 -12.70 -1.00
N ASN A 50 -7.77 -11.82 -1.95
CA ASN A 50 -8.06 -12.23 -3.32
C ASN A 50 -6.82 -12.82 -3.99
N GLU A 51 -5.65 -12.20 -3.80
CA GLU A 51 -4.39 -12.71 -4.35
C GLU A 51 -4.05 -14.11 -3.82
N VAL A 52 -4.26 -14.37 -2.52
CA VAL A 52 -4.07 -15.71 -1.93
C VAL A 52 -5.04 -16.71 -2.56
N ASN A 53 -6.30 -16.33 -2.79
CA ASN A 53 -7.29 -17.18 -3.44
C ASN A 53 -6.90 -17.49 -4.90
N ASP A 54 -6.36 -16.51 -5.62
CA ASP A 54 -5.90 -16.70 -7.00
C ASP A 54 -4.69 -17.65 -7.06
N LEU A 55 -3.77 -17.55 -6.10
CA LEU A 55 -2.65 -18.49 -5.97
C LEU A 55 -3.12 -19.93 -5.71
N GLN A 56 -4.16 -20.10 -4.89
CA GLN A 56 -4.75 -21.42 -4.64
C GLN A 56 -5.39 -22.00 -5.92
N GLN A 57 -6.20 -21.20 -6.63
CA GLN A 57 -6.82 -21.62 -7.89
C GLN A 57 -5.78 -21.95 -8.95
N GLN A 58 -4.72 -21.13 -9.07
CA GLN A 58 -3.62 -21.39 -10.01
C GLN A 58 -2.94 -22.71 -9.70
N SER A 59 -2.63 -22.97 -8.42
CA SER A 59 -2.04 -24.23 -7.98
C SER A 59 -2.93 -25.43 -8.35
N THR A 60 -4.25 -25.35 -8.10
CA THR A 60 -5.20 -26.41 -8.48
C THR A 60 -5.28 -26.60 -9.99
N SER A 61 -5.29 -25.50 -10.75
CA SER A 61 -5.33 -25.54 -12.22
C SER A 61 -4.10 -26.23 -12.80
N LEU A 62 -2.91 -25.92 -12.29
CA LEU A 62 -1.66 -26.53 -12.75
C LEU A 62 -1.61 -28.03 -12.44
N VAL A 63 -2.08 -28.45 -11.26
CA VAL A 63 -2.22 -29.87 -10.91
C VAL A 63 -3.22 -30.56 -11.85
N GLN A 64 -4.37 -29.94 -12.12
CA GLN A 64 -5.36 -30.51 -13.03
C GLN A 64 -4.81 -30.62 -14.46
N GLN A 65 -4.08 -29.61 -14.92
CA GLN A 65 -3.50 -29.60 -16.26
C GLN A 65 -2.42 -30.67 -16.40
N MET A 66 -1.60 -30.91 -15.37
CA MET A 66 -0.66 -32.04 -15.34
C MET A 66 -1.35 -33.40 -15.47
N LEU A 67 -2.52 -33.57 -14.84
CA LEU A 67 -3.28 -34.83 -14.92
C LEU A 67 -3.90 -35.06 -16.29
N VAL A 68 -4.27 -33.99 -17.00
CA VAL A 68 -4.93 -34.05 -18.31
C VAL A 68 -3.91 -34.11 -19.45
N ASP A 69 -2.84 -33.33 -19.36
CA ASP A 69 -1.77 -33.22 -20.34
C ASP A 69 -0.40 -33.06 -19.65
N PRO A 70 0.26 -34.17 -19.28
CA PRO A 70 1.50 -34.14 -18.51
C PRO A 70 2.71 -33.57 -19.28
N GLU A 71 2.65 -33.45 -20.61
CA GLU A 71 3.74 -32.84 -21.40
C GLU A 71 3.58 -31.32 -21.58
N SER A 72 2.40 -30.78 -21.27
CA SER A 72 2.10 -29.35 -21.38
C SER A 72 2.57 -28.52 -20.17
N VAL A 73 3.02 -29.14 -19.07
CA VAL A 73 3.32 -28.44 -17.81
C VAL A 73 4.58 -28.99 -17.13
N ASP A 74 5.50 -28.13 -16.72
CA ASP A 74 6.67 -28.55 -15.93
C ASP A 74 6.27 -28.86 -14.49
N VAL A 75 6.70 -30.01 -13.98
CA VAL A 75 6.47 -30.43 -12.59
C VAL A 75 7.04 -29.44 -11.57
N HIS A 76 8.12 -28.72 -11.90
CA HIS A 76 8.70 -27.68 -11.06
C HIS A 76 7.73 -26.51 -10.89
N ASP A 77 7.07 -26.07 -11.95
CA ASP A 77 6.12 -24.95 -11.89
C ASP A 77 4.94 -25.27 -10.97
N ILE A 78 4.47 -26.53 -10.98
CA ILE A 78 3.42 -26.99 -10.08
C ILE A 78 3.91 -26.93 -8.63
N THR A 79 5.11 -27.45 -8.37
CA THR A 79 5.66 -27.46 -6.99
C THR A 79 5.91 -26.05 -6.47
N ILE A 80 6.38 -25.13 -7.33
CA ILE A 80 6.56 -23.72 -6.99
C ILE A 80 5.21 -23.06 -6.73
N ALA A 81 4.21 -23.29 -7.58
CA ALA A 81 2.86 -22.76 -7.40
C ALA A 81 2.23 -23.26 -6.09
N MET A 82 2.35 -24.55 -5.80
CA MET A 82 1.90 -25.15 -4.54
C MET A 82 2.63 -24.54 -3.32
N ALA A 83 3.95 -24.39 -3.40
CA ALA A 83 4.74 -23.80 -2.31
C ALA A 83 4.34 -22.33 -2.07
N LYS A 84 4.13 -21.56 -3.14
CA LYS A 84 3.67 -20.17 -3.09
C LYS A 84 2.28 -20.08 -2.47
N ALA A 85 1.33 -20.89 -2.94
CA ALA A 85 -0.03 -20.93 -2.41
C ALA A 85 -0.07 -21.29 -0.91
N ASN A 86 0.67 -22.33 -0.50
CA ASN A 86 0.75 -22.76 0.90
C ASN A 86 1.40 -21.72 1.81
N THR A 87 2.50 -21.10 1.36
CA THR A 87 3.19 -20.06 2.13
C THR A 87 2.31 -18.83 2.31
N SER A 88 1.69 -18.34 1.23
CA SER A 88 0.79 -17.18 1.27
C SER A 88 -0.42 -17.43 2.16
N LEU A 89 -1.01 -18.62 2.11
CA LEU A 89 -2.11 -19.02 3.00
C LEU A 89 -1.67 -19.04 4.47
N SER A 90 -0.49 -19.60 4.76
CA SER A 90 0.04 -19.68 6.13
C SER A 90 0.29 -18.29 6.73
N ILE A 91 0.84 -17.38 5.94
CA ILE A 91 1.02 -15.97 6.33
C ILE A 91 -0.34 -15.33 6.60
N THR A 92 -1.30 -15.49 5.68
CA THR A 92 -2.66 -14.95 5.81
C THR A 92 -3.35 -15.43 7.07
N LYS A 93 -3.30 -16.74 7.34
CA LYS A 93 -3.84 -17.33 8.57
C LYS A 93 -3.20 -16.69 9.82
N SER A 94 -1.89 -16.53 9.82
CA SER A 94 -1.16 -15.91 10.93
C SER A 94 -1.62 -14.47 11.18
N ILE A 95 -1.91 -13.71 10.13
CA ILE A 95 -2.44 -12.34 10.22
C ILE A 95 -3.85 -12.36 10.79
N VAL A 96 -4.74 -13.19 10.24
CA VAL A 96 -6.14 -13.31 10.71
C VAL A 96 -6.19 -13.66 12.18
N GLU A 97 -5.39 -14.63 12.63
CA GLU A 97 -5.31 -14.98 14.05
C GLU A 97 -4.82 -13.81 14.92
N ARG A 98 -3.84 -13.03 14.45
CA ARG A 98 -3.37 -11.83 15.17
C ARG A 98 -4.46 -10.76 15.25
N VAL A 99 -5.25 -10.56 14.19
CA VAL A 99 -6.37 -9.61 14.17
C VAL A 99 -7.46 -10.04 15.15
N ILE A 100 -7.81 -11.33 15.17
CA ILE A 100 -8.79 -11.88 16.12
C ILE A 100 -8.31 -11.71 17.56
N ARG A 101 -7.03 -12.02 17.84
CA ARG A 101 -6.43 -11.80 19.16
C ARG A 101 -6.49 -10.32 19.56
N ALA A 102 -6.03 -9.42 18.71
CA ALA A 102 -6.07 -7.98 18.98
C ALA A 102 -7.50 -7.47 19.26
N TYR A 103 -8.49 -7.97 18.52
CA TYR A 103 -9.89 -7.65 18.78
C TYR A 103 -10.37 -8.16 20.14
N SER A 104 -10.05 -9.41 20.48
CA SER A 104 -10.35 -10.00 21.79
C SER A 104 -9.68 -9.23 22.93
N ASP A 105 -8.43 -8.82 22.76
CA ASP A 105 -7.67 -8.07 23.76
C ASP A 105 -8.28 -6.70 24.03
N ILE A 106 -8.72 -5.99 22.98
CA ILE A 106 -9.40 -4.68 23.11
C ILE A 106 -10.71 -4.82 23.90
N ILE A 107 -11.45 -5.90 23.70
CA ILE A 107 -12.72 -6.14 24.40
C ILE A 107 -12.51 -6.60 25.84
N ASN A 108 -11.54 -7.49 26.09
CA ASN A 108 -11.22 -8.00 27.42
C ASN A 108 -10.45 -7.00 28.30
N ILE A 109 -9.91 -5.92 27.74
CA ILE A 109 -9.29 -4.83 28.50
C ILE A 109 -10.33 -3.98 29.28
N ARG A 110 -11.63 -4.23 29.11
CA ARG A 110 -12.69 -3.56 29.87
C ARG A 110 -13.06 -4.25 31.18
#